data_AF-A0A257A171-F1
#
_entry.id   AF-A0A257A171-F1
#
_cell.length_a   1.000
_cell.length_b   1.000
_cell.length_c   1.000
_cell.angle_alpha   90.00
_cell.angle_beta   90.00
_cell.angle_gamma   90.00
#
_symmetry.space_group_name_H-M   'P 1'
#
loop_
_entity.id
_entity.type
_entity.pdbx_description
1 polymer ?
#
loop_
_entity_poly.entity_id
_entity_poly.type
_entity_poly.pdbx_seq_one_letter_code
_entity_poly.pdbx_strand_id
1 'polypeptide(L)'
;MSDDGTYEMLEKLQKKYKFILLKNPKKNAAAGRNIGIDAAKGDAIAFIDGDAIAAKNWLSSIKKAFETRNAIGVGGPDLLPEDSGYKARVIGRFNPSTQHAMMEKERYVEHIPTCNLLQSLPQKRNF
;
A
#
# COMPACT_ATOMS: atom_id res chain seq x y z
N MET A 1 19.44 -5.22 2.08
CA MET A 1 19.30 -5.00 0.63
C MET A 1 19.04 -6.31 -0.09
N SER A 2 18.22 -6.23 -1.15
CA SER A 2 17.97 -7.33 -2.09
C SER A 2 19.24 -7.65 -2.88
N ASP A 3 19.37 -8.90 -3.29
CA ASP A 3 20.45 -9.45 -4.11
C ASP A 3 19.92 -10.17 -5.38
N ASP A 4 18.62 -10.07 -5.63
CA ASP A 4 17.89 -10.71 -6.74
C ASP A 4 17.78 -9.85 -8.01
N GLY A 5 18.47 -8.71 -8.06
CA GLY A 5 18.39 -7.76 -9.17
C GLY A 5 17.32 -6.68 -9.02
N THR A 6 16.52 -6.70 -7.95
CA THR A 6 15.45 -5.71 -7.73
C THR A 6 16.00 -4.28 -7.65
N TYR A 7 17.16 -4.08 -7.01
CA TYR A 7 17.72 -2.74 -6.83
C TYR A 7 18.17 -2.14 -8.16
N GLU A 8 18.87 -2.92 -8.98
CA GLU A 8 19.37 -2.54 -10.31
C GLU A 8 18.22 -2.27 -11.28
N MET A 9 17.13 -3.03 -11.17
CA MET A 9 15.90 -2.77 -11.94
C MET A 9 15.28 -1.42 -11.56
N LEU A 10 15.18 -1.13 -10.25
CA LEU A 10 14.65 0.15 -9.77
C LEU A 10 15.51 1.34 -10.20
N GLU A 11 16.84 1.22 -10.18
CA GLU A 11 17.74 2.28 -10.70
C GLU A 11 17.52 2.56 -12.19
N LYS A 12 17.26 1.53 -13.00
CA LYS A 12 16.89 1.73 -14.41
C LYS A 12 15.55 2.45 -14.54
N LEU A 13 14.56 2.09 -13.72
CA LEU A 13 13.24 2.70 -13.74
C LEU A 13 13.27 4.16 -13.27
N GLN A 14 14.20 4.56 -12.39
CA GLN A 14 14.37 5.96 -11.99
C GLN A 14 14.72 6.88 -13.17
N LYS A 15 15.27 6.35 -14.27
CA LYS A 15 15.51 7.12 -15.50
C LYS A 15 14.22 7.48 -16.24
N LYS A 16 13.15 6.70 -16.03
CA LYS A 16 11.85 6.85 -16.70
C LYS A 16 10.79 7.49 -15.79
N TYR A 17 10.84 7.21 -14.50
CA TYR A 17 9.85 7.64 -13.52
C TYR A 17 10.51 8.37 -12.34
N LYS A 18 9.82 9.38 -11.82
CA LYS A 18 10.31 10.17 -10.69
C LYS A 18 9.90 9.51 -9.36
N PHE A 19 10.87 8.89 -8.68
CA PHE A 19 10.70 8.36 -7.33
C PHE A 19 12.04 8.35 -6.57
N ILE A 20 11.96 8.27 -5.24
CA ILE A 20 13.13 8.16 -4.36
C ILE A 20 13.36 6.68 -4.06
N LEU A 21 14.58 6.21 -4.27
CA LEU A 21 15.01 4.85 -3.91
C LEU A 21 15.76 4.90 -2.58
N LEU A 22 15.25 4.20 -1.57
CA LEU A 22 15.81 4.19 -0.21
C LEU A 22 16.34 2.80 0.13
N LYS A 23 17.46 2.75 0.85
CA LYS A 23 18.09 1.49 1.27
C LYS A 23 17.47 0.99 2.58
N ASN A 24 17.05 -0.26 2.60
CA ASN A 24 16.59 -0.96 3.80
C ASN A 24 17.65 -1.97 4.29
N PRO A 25 18.55 -1.58 5.21
CA PRO A 25 19.57 -2.47 5.74
C PRO A 25 18.97 -3.58 6.63
N LYS A 26 17.83 -3.32 7.30
CA LYS A 26 17.17 -4.27 8.21
C LYS A 26 16.38 -5.37 7.49
N LYS A 27 16.24 -5.29 6.16
CA LYS A 27 15.64 -6.32 5.30
C LYS A 27 14.24 -6.81 5.74
N ASN A 28 13.43 -5.96 6.38
CA ASN A 28 12.04 -6.29 6.71
C ASN A 28 11.09 -5.16 6.30
N ALA A 29 9.83 -5.51 6.06
CA ALA A 29 8.82 -4.58 5.56
C ALA A 29 8.58 -3.39 6.49
N ALA A 30 8.50 -3.62 7.80
CA ALA A 30 8.27 -2.56 8.78
C ALA A 30 9.38 -1.48 8.75
N ALA A 31 10.65 -1.90 8.74
CA ALA A 31 11.78 -0.98 8.62
C ALA A 31 11.77 -0.21 7.30
N GLY A 32 11.41 -0.86 6.19
CA GLY A 32 11.28 -0.20 4.89
C GLY A 32 10.17 0.84 4.87
N ARG A 33 9.01 0.52 5.45
CA ARG A 33 7.87 1.44 5.58
C ARG A 33 8.23 2.66 6.43
N ASN A 34 8.89 2.47 7.57
CA ASN A 34 9.32 3.58 8.43
C ASN A 34 10.29 4.53 7.72
N ILE A 35 11.30 4.00 7.03
CA ILE A 35 12.24 4.81 6.23
C ILE A 35 11.49 5.60 5.14
N GLY A 36 10.50 4.98 4.50
CA GLY A 36 9.64 5.64 3.52
C GLY A 36 8.80 6.77 4.12
N ILE A 37 8.20 6.56 5.29
CA ILE A 37 7.44 7.58 6.03
C ILE A 37 8.33 8.78 6.35
N ASP A 38 9.53 8.55 6.90
CA ASP A 38 10.45 9.61 7.29
C ASP A 38 10.90 10.49 6.11
N ALA A 39 11.01 9.89 4.91
CA ALA A 39 11.40 10.58 3.69
C ALA A 39 10.23 11.26 2.95
N ALA A 40 9.00 10.90 3.27
CA ALA A 40 7.81 11.39 2.59
C ALA A 40 7.54 12.87 2.93
N LYS A 41 6.94 13.58 1.97
CA LYS A 41 6.65 15.03 2.06
C LYS A 41 5.19 15.39 1.83
N GLY A 42 4.34 14.40 1.58
CA GLY A 42 2.91 14.60 1.39
C GLY A 42 2.17 14.71 2.72
N ASP A 43 0.95 15.22 2.69
CA ASP A 43 0.08 15.33 3.87
C ASP A 43 -0.54 13.97 4.28
N ALA A 44 -0.44 12.98 3.40
CA ALA A 44 -0.88 11.62 3.61
C ALA A 44 0.13 10.62 3.05
N ILE A 45 0.15 9.41 3.61
CA ILE A 45 0.95 8.28 3.15
C ILE A 45 0.02 7.23 2.58
N ALA A 46 0.33 6.75 1.37
CA ALA A 46 -0.30 5.58 0.79
C ALA A 46 0.71 4.43 0.68
N PHE A 47 0.34 3.25 1.16
CA PHE A 47 1.15 2.03 1.10
C PHE A 47 0.62 1.06 0.06
N ILE A 48 1.55 0.51 -0.72
CA ILE A 48 1.33 -0.60 -1.64
C ILE A 48 2.51 -1.56 -1.52
N ASP A 49 2.25 -2.86 -1.58
CA ASP A 49 3.29 -3.90 -1.50
C ASP A 49 3.98 -4.10 -2.87
N GLY A 50 5.20 -4.65 -2.85
CA GLY A 50 6.03 -4.80 -4.05
C GLY A 50 5.55 -5.89 -5.03
N ASP A 51 4.67 -6.77 -4.56
CA ASP A 51 4.01 -7.84 -5.31
C ASP A 51 2.56 -7.48 -5.71
N ALA A 52 2.13 -6.25 -5.45
CA ALA A 52 0.78 -5.77 -5.78
C ALA A 52 0.73 -4.98 -7.10
N ILE A 53 -0.42 -5.04 -7.78
CA ILE A 53 -0.71 -4.24 -8.97
C ILE A 53 -1.79 -3.22 -8.60
N ALA A 54 -1.44 -1.94 -8.64
CA ALA A 54 -2.41 -0.86 -8.42
C ALA A 54 -3.40 -0.77 -9.59
N ALA A 55 -4.70 -0.68 -9.29
CA ALA A 55 -5.69 -0.26 -10.26
C ALA A 55 -5.35 1.17 -10.78
N LYS A 56 -5.68 1.47 -12.05
CA LYS A 56 -5.37 2.78 -12.65
C LYS A 56 -5.97 3.96 -11.87
N ASN A 57 -7.11 3.75 -11.23
CA ASN A 57 -7.82 4.73 -10.41
C ASN A 57 -7.58 4.54 -8.90
N TRP A 58 -6.56 3.79 -8.48
CA TRP A 58 -6.34 3.43 -7.08
C TRP A 58 -6.17 4.67 -6.19
N LEU A 59 -5.21 5.54 -6.50
CA LEU A 59 -4.94 6.76 -5.72
C LEU A 59 -6.11 7.74 -5.73
N SER A 60 -6.82 7.90 -6.86
CA SER A 60 -7.97 8.81 -6.92
C SER A 60 -9.16 8.28 -6.13
N SER A 61 -9.39 6.96 -6.15
CA SER A 61 -10.47 6.32 -5.39
C SER A 61 -10.23 6.41 -3.89
N ILE A 62 -9.02 6.06 -3.43
CA ILE A 62 -8.68 6.09 -2.01
C ILE A 62 -8.65 7.52 -1.46
N LYS A 63 -8.18 8.50 -2.25
CA LYS A 63 -8.25 9.92 -1.91
C LYS A 63 -9.69 10.40 -1.76
N LYS A 64 -10.57 10.06 -2.72
CA LYS A 64 -11.99 10.43 -2.65
C LYS A 64 -12.65 9.88 -1.39
N ALA A 65 -12.40 8.61 -1.05
CA ALA A 65 -12.91 8.01 0.18
C ALA A 65 -12.35 8.71 1.42
N PHE A 66 -11.04 9.03 1.42
CA PHE A 66 -10.39 9.74 2.52
C PHE A 66 -10.92 11.17 2.75
N GLU A 67 -11.25 11.90 1.69
CA GLU A 67 -11.76 13.28 1.80
C GLU A 67 -13.25 13.35 2.14
N THR A 68 -14.03 12.35 1.70
CA THR A 68 -15.49 12.31 1.92
C THR A 68 -15.88 11.67 3.25
N ARG A 69 -14.97 10.88 3.84
CA ARG A 69 -15.15 10.24 5.14
C ARG A 69 -14.27 10.94 6.15
N ASN A 70 -14.82 11.31 7.31
CA ASN A 70 -14.03 11.88 8.41
C ASN A 70 -13.19 10.77 9.10
N ALA A 71 -12.31 10.13 8.33
CA ALA A 71 -11.53 8.96 8.72
C ALA A 71 -10.05 9.33 8.82
N ILE A 72 -9.34 8.74 9.78
CA ILE A 72 -7.89 8.90 9.93
C ILE A 72 -7.10 8.02 8.95
N GLY A 73 -7.76 7.03 8.36
CA GLY A 73 -7.20 6.17 7.33
C GLY A 73 -8.28 5.43 6.55
N VAL A 74 -7.96 5.03 5.33
CA VAL A 74 -8.82 4.29 4.40
C VAL A 74 -8.03 3.11 3.85
N GLY A 75 -8.64 1.94 3.87
CA GLY A 75 -8.13 0.75 3.21
C GLY A 75 -8.97 0.38 1.99
N GLY A 76 -8.53 -0.62 1.25
CA GLY A 76 -9.30 -1.21 0.16
C GLY A 76 -9.08 -2.70 0.03
N PRO A 77 -9.82 -3.35 -0.88
CA PRO A 77 -9.66 -4.78 -1.10
C PRO A 77 -8.31 -5.10 -1.73
N ASP A 78 -7.80 -6.29 -1.45
CA ASP A 78 -6.66 -6.90 -2.13
C ASP A 78 -7.22 -7.90 -3.15
N LEU A 79 -7.42 -7.42 -4.37
CA LEU A 79 -8.07 -8.19 -5.43
C LEU A 79 -7.05 -9.03 -6.17
N LEU A 80 -7.39 -10.30 -6.35
CA LEU A 80 -6.61 -11.20 -7.20
C LEU A 80 -6.63 -10.72 -8.67
N PRO A 81 -5.50 -10.82 -9.38
CA PRO A 81 -5.48 -10.66 -10.83
C PRO A 81 -6.51 -11.56 -11.53
N GLU A 82 -7.12 -11.08 -12.62
CA GLU A 82 -8.19 -11.80 -13.33
C GLU A 82 -7.75 -13.18 -13.84
N ASP A 83 -6.47 -13.33 -14.18
CA ASP A 83 -5.82 -14.54 -14.68
C ASP A 83 -5.28 -15.46 -13.56
N SER A 84 -5.64 -15.19 -12.30
CA SER A 84 -5.21 -15.99 -11.15
C SER A 84 -5.65 -17.45 -11.27
N GLY A 85 -4.68 -18.36 -11.13
CA GLY A 85 -4.93 -19.80 -11.12
C GLY A 85 -5.86 -20.24 -9.97
N TYR A 86 -6.47 -21.41 -10.13
CA TYR A 86 -7.44 -21.97 -9.17
C TYR A 86 -6.97 -21.93 -7.71
N LYS A 87 -5.70 -22.28 -7.44
CA LYS A 87 -5.14 -22.29 -6.07
C LYS A 87 -5.16 -20.90 -5.43
N ALA A 88 -4.76 -19.86 -6.16
CA ALA A 88 -4.78 -18.48 -5.68
C ALA A 88 -6.22 -18.02 -5.39
N ARG A 89 -7.17 -18.37 -6.27
CA ARG A 89 -8.60 -18.06 -6.08
C ARG A 89 -9.19 -18.71 -4.83
N VAL A 90 -8.80 -19.95 -4.52
CA VAL A 90 -9.21 -20.62 -3.28
C VAL A 90 -8.61 -19.91 -2.07
N ILE A 91 -7.30 -19.68 -2.04
CA ILE A 91 -6.62 -19.04 -0.90
C ILE A 91 -7.19 -17.64 -0.64
N GLY A 92 -7.34 -16.80 -1.68
CA GLY A 92 -7.85 -15.45 -1.54
C GLY A 92 -9.27 -15.40 -0.98
N ARG A 93 -10.12 -16.39 -1.29
CA ARG A 93 -11.50 -16.46 -0.78
C ARG A 93 -11.60 -16.83 0.70
N PHE A 94 -10.58 -17.52 1.25
CA PHE A 94 -10.56 -17.95 2.64
C PHE A 94 -9.64 -17.10 3.52
N ASN A 95 -8.97 -16.08 2.98
CA ASN A 95 -8.14 -15.18 3.77
C ASN A 95 -9.04 -14.26 4.62
N PRO A 96 -8.95 -14.30 5.96
CA PRO A 96 -9.83 -13.55 6.86
C PRO A 96 -9.46 -12.06 6.98
N SER A 97 -8.41 -11.60 6.28
CA SER A 97 -8.04 -10.18 6.27
C SER A 97 -9.21 -9.31 5.76
N THR A 98 -9.40 -8.14 6.38
CA THR A 98 -10.40 -7.14 5.95
C THR A 98 -10.22 -6.69 4.50
N GLN A 99 -9.02 -6.87 3.93
CA GLN A 99 -8.74 -6.60 2.52
C GLN A 99 -9.20 -7.73 1.58
N HIS A 100 -9.24 -8.96 2.07
CA HIS A 100 -9.66 -10.11 1.27
C HIS A 100 -11.17 -10.36 1.39
N ALA A 101 -11.79 -9.82 2.44
CA ALA A 101 -13.23 -9.70 2.52
C ALA A 101 -13.74 -8.78 1.39
N MET A 102 -14.39 -9.37 0.40
CA MET A 102 -15.10 -8.64 -0.64
C MET A 102 -16.24 -7.85 0.00
N MET A 103 -15.99 -6.59 0.33
CA MET A 103 -17.01 -5.68 0.85
C MET A 103 -17.71 -4.99 -0.32
N GLU A 104 -19.01 -5.19 -0.44
CA GLU A 104 -19.82 -4.56 -1.50
C GLU A 104 -19.98 -3.04 -1.28
N LYS A 105 -19.83 -2.58 -0.03
CA LYS A 105 -20.02 -1.18 0.37
C LYS A 105 -18.92 -0.75 1.34
N GLU A 106 -18.55 0.52 1.25
CA GLU A 106 -17.67 1.17 2.21
C GLU A 106 -18.26 1.13 3.63
N ARG A 107 -17.40 0.90 4.63
CA ARG A 107 -17.78 0.85 6.04
C ARG A 107 -16.57 1.11 6.93
N TYR A 108 -16.84 1.49 8.17
CA TYR A 108 -15.81 1.50 9.21
C TYR A 108 -15.42 0.06 9.60
N VAL A 109 -14.15 -0.12 9.95
CA VAL A 109 -13.55 -1.38 10.38
C VAL A 109 -12.71 -1.14 11.63
N GLU A 110 -12.54 -2.16 12.47
CA GLU A 110 -11.75 -2.07 13.70
C GLU A 110 -10.24 -2.04 13.42
N HIS A 111 -9.80 -2.63 12.31
CA HIS A 111 -8.40 -2.64 11.90
C HIS A 111 -8.27 -2.55 10.37
N ILE A 112 -7.22 -1.86 9.92
CA ILE A 112 -6.81 -1.82 8.52
C ILE A 112 -5.37 -2.35 8.45
N PRO A 113 -5.12 -3.50 7.81
CA PRO A 113 -3.76 -3.97 7.55
C PRO A 113 -2.99 -2.96 6.68
N THR A 114 -1.66 -2.94 6.79
CA THR A 114 -0.82 -1.90 6.20
C THR A 114 -0.67 -1.96 4.68
N CYS A 115 -1.15 -3.02 4.02
CA CYS A 115 -1.24 -3.06 2.57
C CYS A 115 -2.44 -2.22 2.11
N ASN A 116 -2.41 -1.65 0.90
CA ASN A 116 -3.53 -0.89 0.34
C ASN A 116 -4.19 0.08 1.35
N LEU A 117 -3.36 0.93 1.96
CA LEU A 117 -3.75 1.84 3.04
C LEU A 117 -3.36 3.26 2.64
N LEU A 118 -4.27 4.22 2.85
CA LEU A 118 -3.94 5.63 2.93
C LEU A 118 -4.23 6.14 4.34
N GLN A 119 -3.28 6.85 4.93
CA GLN A 119 -3.42 7.46 6.26
C GLN A 119 -2.96 8.91 6.22
N SER A 120 -3.63 9.81 6.95
CA SER A 120 -3.06 11.14 7.19
C SER A 120 -1.81 11.01 8.04
N LEU A 121 -0.80 11.82 7.72
CA LEU A 121 0.24 12.08 8.70
C LEU A 121 -0.35 12.98 9.78
N PRO A 122 -0.09 12.72 11.07
CA PRO A 122 -0.31 13.76 12.05
C PRO A 122 0.53 14.96 11.60
N GLN A 123 -0.11 16.12 11.35
CA GLN A 123 0.60 17.40 11.25
C GLN A 123 1.63 17.36 12.36
N LYS A 124 2.94 17.38 12.04
CA LYS A 124 4.05 17.18 12.98
C LYS A 124 3.67 17.79 14.33
N ARG A 125 3.09 16.97 15.22
CA ARG A 125 2.59 17.44 16.51
C ARG A 125 3.86 17.51 17.32
N ASN A 126 4.47 18.69 17.31
CA ASN A 126 5.52 19.04 18.24
C ASN A 126 4.93 18.78 19.63
N PHE A 127 5.33 17.67 20.23
CA PHE A 127 5.28 17.50 21.68
C PHE A 127 6.42 18.30 22.29
#